data_AF-A0A4V5P091-F1
#
_entry.id   AF-A0A4V5P091-F1
#
_cell.length_a   1.000
_cell.length_b   1.000
_cell.length_c   1.000
_cell.angle_alpha   90.00
_cell.angle_beta   90.00
_cell.angle_gamma   90.00
#
_symmetry.space_group_name_H-M   'P 1'
#
loop_
_entity.id
_entity.type
_entity.pdbx_description
1 polymer ?
#
loop_
_entity_poly.entity_id
_entity_poly.type
_entity_poly.pdbx_seq_one_letter_code
_entity_poly.pdbx_strand_id
1 'polypeptide(L)'
;MGYAKERVKLEKLLVKLNEVKSYNEKSLDALFDIHEQYSHTVRILKNKEPEVFTIHYTDELQAIKLGKKALKESDTDLTKEQSFNAYKEVILSALKKTINTALAIV
;
A
#
# COMPACT_ATOMS: atom_id res chain seq x y z
N MET A 1 -12.71 5.67 19.35
CA MET A 1 -11.49 6.24 18.73
C MET A 1 -11.77 6.85 17.37
N GLY A 2 -11.06 7.92 17.01
CA GLY A 2 -11.24 8.67 15.76
C GLY A 2 -10.76 7.98 14.46
N TYR A 3 -10.06 6.85 14.56
CA TYR A 3 -9.37 6.19 13.44
C TYR A 3 -9.90 4.80 13.07
N ALA A 4 -10.90 4.28 13.80
CA ALA A 4 -11.39 2.91 13.62
C ALA A 4 -11.91 2.65 12.19
N LYS A 5 -12.58 3.64 11.59
CA LYS A 5 -13.12 3.55 10.22
C LYS A 5 -12.01 3.42 9.18
N GLU A 6 -10.97 4.26 9.25
CA GLU A 6 -9.84 4.20 8.33
C GLU A 6 -9.01 2.94 8.54
N ARG A 7 -8.82 2.50 9.80
CA ARG A 7 -8.14 1.23 10.11
C ARG A 7 -8.86 0.03 9.46
N VAL A 8 -10.17 -0.07 9.62
CA VAL A 8 -10.97 -1.15 8.98
C VAL A 8 -10.87 -1.12 7.46
N LYS A 9 -10.74 0.06 6.84
CA LYS A 9 -10.47 0.15 5.39
C LYS A 9 -9.10 -0.42 5.03
N LEU A 10 -8.05 -0.09 5.79
CA LEU A 10 -6.71 -0.62 5.57
C LEU A 10 -6.66 -2.14 5.77
N GLU A 11 -7.33 -2.67 6.79
CA GLU A 11 -7.45 -4.12 7.03
C GLU A 11 -8.13 -4.83 5.85
N LYS A 12 -9.20 -4.25 5.28
CA LYS A 12 -9.85 -4.79 4.08
C LYS A 12 -8.94 -4.74 2.85
N LEU A 13 -8.16 -3.68 2.68
CA LEU A 13 -7.15 -3.59 1.61
C LEU A 13 -6.07 -4.66 1.77
N LEU A 14 -5.63 -4.92 3.00
CA LEU A 14 -4.66 -5.97 3.31
C LEU A 14 -5.18 -7.36 2.93
N VAL A 15 -6.44 -7.67 3.23
CA VAL A 15 -7.07 -8.94 2.82
C VAL A 15 -7.07 -9.06 1.30
N LYS A 16 -7.54 -8.04 0.58
CA LYS A 16 -7.55 -8.03 -0.90
C LYS A 16 -6.14 -8.20 -1.49
N LEU A 17 -5.14 -7.54 -0.92
CA LEU A 17 -3.76 -7.63 -1.39
C LEU A 17 -3.19 -9.05 -1.27
N ASN A 18 -3.55 -9.78 -0.21
CA ASN A 18 -3.11 -11.16 -0.01
C ASN A 18 -3.71 -12.14 -1.04
N GLU A 19 -4.84 -11.79 -1.66
CA GLU A 19 -5.47 -12.59 -2.72
C GLU A 19 -4.76 -12.44 -4.09
N VAL A 20 -3.96 -11.37 -4.26
CA VAL A 20 -3.20 -11.11 -5.49
C VAL A 20 -1.94 -11.97 -5.50
N LYS A 21 -1.87 -12.99 -6.38
CA LYS A 21 -0.80 -14.02 -6.32
C LYS A 21 0.32 -13.89 -7.34
N SER A 22 0.00 -13.58 -8.58
CA SER A 22 0.96 -13.57 -9.70
C SER A 22 0.71 -12.39 -10.63
N TYR A 23 1.72 -12.05 -11.44
CA TYR A 23 1.59 -11.01 -12.45
C TYR A 23 0.61 -11.44 -13.56
N ASN A 24 -0.42 -10.64 -13.74
CA ASN A 24 -1.31 -10.60 -14.90
C ASN A 24 -2.03 -9.25 -14.90
N GLU A 25 -2.72 -8.89 -15.98
CA GLU A 25 -3.39 -7.59 -16.11
C GLU A 25 -4.39 -7.32 -14.98
N LYS A 26 -5.21 -8.32 -14.63
CA LYS A 26 -6.21 -8.19 -13.54
C LYS A 26 -5.56 -7.98 -12.18
N SER A 27 -4.48 -8.70 -11.89
CA SER A 27 -3.68 -8.53 -10.67
C SER A 27 -3.00 -7.17 -10.62
N LEU A 28 -2.55 -6.65 -11.77
CA LEU A 28 -1.92 -5.35 -11.89
C LEU A 28 -2.91 -4.22 -11.59
N ASP A 29 -4.10 -4.28 -12.19
CA ASP A 29 -5.17 -3.33 -11.93
C ASP A 29 -5.57 -3.34 -10.45
N ALA A 30 -5.66 -4.53 -9.85
CA ALA A 30 -5.93 -4.67 -8.42
C ALA A 30 -4.83 -4.01 -7.55
N LEU A 31 -3.54 -4.16 -7.88
CA LEU A 31 -2.47 -3.47 -7.14
C LEU A 31 -2.56 -1.95 -7.27
N PHE A 32 -2.91 -1.44 -8.46
CA PHE A 32 -3.06 -0.01 -8.66
C PHE A 32 -4.24 0.56 -7.88
N ASP A 33 -5.38 -0.13 -7.88
CA ASP A 33 -6.54 0.25 -7.07
C ASP A 33 -6.22 0.22 -5.56
N ILE A 34 -5.56 -0.84 -5.08
CA ILE A 34 -5.14 -0.95 -3.68
C ILE A 34 -4.18 0.19 -3.29
N HIS A 35 -3.20 0.50 -4.14
CA HIS A 35 -2.28 1.62 -3.90
C HIS A 35 -3.04 2.96 -3.84
N GLU A 36 -3.95 3.23 -4.77
CA GLU A 36 -4.73 4.47 -4.75
C GLU A 36 -5.56 4.60 -3.47
N GLN A 37 -6.27 3.53 -3.08
CA GLN A 37 -7.06 3.51 -1.86
C GLN A 37 -6.20 3.64 -0.60
N TYR A 38 -5.02 3.02 -0.57
CA TYR A 38 -4.04 3.20 0.51
C TYR A 38 -3.59 4.66 0.62
N SER A 39 -3.16 5.25 -0.50
CA SER A 39 -2.70 6.65 -0.59
C SER A 39 -3.76 7.64 -0.09
N HIS A 40 -5.01 7.44 -0.52
CA HIS A 40 -6.12 8.27 -0.06
C HIS A 40 -6.38 8.08 1.44
N THR A 41 -6.35 6.85 1.94
CA THR A 41 -6.62 6.55 3.36
C THR A 41 -5.52 7.10 4.28
N VAL A 42 -4.25 6.94 3.92
CA VAL A 42 -3.13 7.46 4.71
C VAL A 42 -3.09 8.99 4.69
N ARG A 43 -3.52 9.65 3.60
CA ARG A 43 -3.71 11.10 3.56
C ARG A 43 -4.77 11.57 4.57
N ILE A 44 -5.90 10.86 4.65
CA ILE A 44 -6.95 11.16 5.64
C ILE A 44 -6.37 11.02 7.06
N LEU A 45 -5.68 9.92 7.35
CA LEU A 45 -5.05 9.69 8.65
C LEU A 45 -4.04 10.79 9.00
N LYS A 46 -3.16 11.16 8.06
CA LYS A 46 -2.19 12.26 8.20
C LYS A 46 -2.85 13.62 8.41
N ASN A 47 -4.04 13.85 7.87
CA ASN A 47 -4.77 15.10 8.12
C ASN A 47 -5.45 15.11 9.50
N LYS A 48 -5.81 13.94 10.05
CA LYS A 48 -6.40 13.84 11.39
C LYS A 48 -5.34 13.85 12.50
N GLU A 49 -4.21 13.17 12.27
CA GLU A 49 -3.12 13.01 13.22
C GLU A 49 -1.76 13.12 12.50
N PRO A 50 -1.32 14.34 12.17
CA PRO A 50 -0.12 14.57 11.37
C PRO A 50 1.15 14.05 12.04
N GLU A 51 1.26 14.18 13.37
CA GLU A 51 2.45 13.80 14.14
C GLU A 51 2.74 12.30 14.05
N VAL A 52 1.69 11.49 13.87
CA VAL A 52 1.78 10.04 13.75
C VAL A 52 1.94 9.61 12.29
N PHE A 53 1.07 10.10 11.40
CA PHE A 53 0.93 9.50 10.06
C PHE A 53 1.72 10.20 8.96
N THR A 54 2.45 11.27 9.26
CA THR A 54 3.29 11.95 8.24
C THR A 54 4.33 11.01 7.65
N ILE A 55 5.04 10.22 8.47
CA ILE A 55 6.05 9.25 7.99
C ILE A 55 5.41 8.21 7.06
N HIS A 56 4.22 7.70 7.40
CA HIS A 56 3.50 6.76 6.53
C HIS A 56 3.05 7.39 5.21
N TYR A 57 2.72 8.69 5.21
CA TYR A 57 2.35 9.44 4.00
C TYR A 57 3.56 9.80 3.15
N THR A 58 4.73 10.08 3.73
CA THR A 58 5.93 10.46 2.96
C THR A 58 6.68 9.22 2.51
N ASP A 59 7.19 8.44 3.47
CA ASP A 59 8.25 7.46 3.24
C ASP A 59 7.67 6.21 2.58
N GLU A 60 6.57 5.69 3.13
CA GLU A 60 5.94 4.49 2.59
C GLU A 60 5.31 4.77 1.21
N LEU A 61 4.68 5.94 0.98
CA LEU A 61 4.19 6.29 -0.36
C LEU A 61 5.32 6.51 -1.37
N GLN A 62 6.47 7.05 -0.93
CA GLN A 62 7.64 7.16 -1.81
C GLN A 62 8.16 5.77 -2.19
N ALA A 63 8.27 4.85 -1.24
CA ALA A 63 8.68 3.47 -1.51
C ALA A 63 7.72 2.78 -2.51
N ILE A 64 6.40 2.93 -2.30
CA ILE A 64 5.39 2.37 -3.21
C ILE A 64 5.52 2.98 -4.62
N LYS A 65 5.74 4.29 -4.74
CA LYS A 65 5.95 4.95 -6.04
C LYS A 65 7.19 4.43 -6.78
N LEU A 66 8.29 4.18 -6.05
CA LEU A 66 9.50 3.59 -6.62
C LEU A 66 9.25 2.17 -7.12
N GLY A 67 8.53 1.34 -6.36
CA GLY A 67 8.12 0.00 -6.80
C GLY A 67 7.25 0.04 -8.07
N LYS A 68 6.27 0.95 -8.12
CA LYS A 68 5.44 1.16 -9.31
C LYS A 68 6.26 1.58 -10.53
N LYS A 69 7.27 2.43 -10.34
CA LYS A 69 8.19 2.87 -11.40
C LYS A 69 9.03 1.72 -11.92
N ALA A 70 9.66 0.95 -11.03
CA ALA A 70 10.46 -0.23 -11.42
C ALA A 70 9.66 -1.26 -12.22
N LEU A 71 8.39 -1.49 -11.84
CA LEU A 71 7.49 -2.36 -12.60
C LEU A 71 7.23 -1.85 -14.03
N LYS A 72 7.08 -0.53 -14.22
CA LYS A 72 6.88 0.06 -15.55
C LYS A 72 8.14 0.02 -16.42
N GLU A 73 9.31 0.07 -15.80
CA GLU A 73 10.62 0.02 -16.46
C GLU A 73 11.11 -1.43 -16.69
N SER A 74 10.28 -2.43 -16.38
CA SER A 74 10.64 -3.84 -16.56
C SER A 74 10.39 -4.31 -18.00
N ASP A 75 11.46 -4.72 -18.68
CA ASP A 75 11.42 -5.03 -20.12
C ASP A 75 11.12 -6.50 -20.47
N THR A 76 11.24 -7.42 -19.51
CA THR A 76 11.04 -8.86 -19.74
C THR A 76 9.95 -9.40 -18.84
N ASP A 77 9.34 -10.53 -19.21
CA ASP A 77 8.31 -11.15 -18.38
C ASP A 77 8.85 -11.58 -17.00
N LEU A 78 10.11 -12.03 -16.94
CA LEU A 78 10.78 -12.34 -15.68
C LEU A 78 10.95 -11.10 -14.79
N THR A 79 11.45 -10.00 -15.36
CA THR A 79 11.67 -8.77 -14.60
C THR A 79 10.34 -8.11 -14.20
N LYS A 80 9.28 -8.25 -15.01
CA LYS A 80 7.92 -7.80 -14.66
C LYS A 80 7.36 -8.57 -13.47
N GLU A 81 7.44 -9.91 -13.47
CA GLU A 81 6.99 -10.74 -12.34
C GLU A 81 7.77 -10.39 -11.06
N GLN A 82 9.09 -10.24 -11.15
CA GLN A 82 9.92 -9.84 -10.01
C GLN A 82 9.56 -8.46 -9.48
N SER A 83 9.47 -7.45 -10.36
CA SER A 83 9.10 -6.09 -9.99
C SER A 83 7.66 -6.00 -9.47
N PHE A 84 6.76 -6.83 -9.98
CA PHE A 84 5.38 -6.94 -9.52
C PHE A 84 5.32 -7.45 -8.09
N ASN A 85 6.05 -8.52 -7.79
CA ASN A 85 6.14 -9.08 -6.44
C ASN A 85 6.80 -8.09 -5.47
N ALA A 86 7.87 -7.41 -5.89
CA ALA A 86 8.50 -6.37 -5.10
C ALA A 86 7.54 -5.21 -4.81
N TYR A 87 6.79 -4.74 -5.82
CA TYR A 87 5.80 -3.69 -5.66
C TYR A 87 4.68 -4.09 -4.69
N LYS A 88 4.16 -5.32 -4.81
CA LYS A 88 3.19 -5.90 -3.88
C LYS A 88 3.70 -5.93 -2.45
N GLU A 89 4.92 -6.42 -2.23
CA GLU A 89 5.52 -6.53 -0.88
C GLU A 89 5.70 -5.16 -0.22
N VAL A 90 6.07 -4.13 -0.99
CA VAL A 90 6.18 -2.76 -0.46
C VAL A 90 4.81 -2.23 -0.01
N ILE A 91 3.74 -2.45 -0.80
CA ILE A 91 2.37 -2.08 -0.38
C ILE A 91 1.96 -2.87 0.87
N LEU A 92 2.28 -4.17 0.92
CA LEU A 92 1.97 -5.05 2.05
C LEU A 92 2.61 -4.55 3.34
N SER A 93 3.90 -4.23 3.28
CA SER A 93 4.66 -3.65 4.39
C SER A 93 4.04 -2.33 4.86
N ALA A 94 3.76 -1.41 3.93
CA ALA A 94 3.17 -0.11 4.22
C ALA A 94 1.79 -0.22 4.91
N LEU A 95 0.93 -1.11 4.42
CA LEU A 95 -0.38 -1.40 5.04
C LEU A 95 -0.21 -1.91 6.47
N LYS A 96 0.64 -2.92 6.68
CA LYS A 96 0.86 -3.53 8.01
C LYS A 96 1.39 -2.50 9.00
N LYS A 97 2.40 -1.72 8.62
CA LYS A 97 2.96 -0.65 9.46
C LYS A 97 1.89 0.37 9.83
N THR A 98 1.11 0.86 8.86
CA THR A 98 0.07 1.87 9.11
C THR A 98 -1.05 1.34 10.01
N ILE A 99 -1.47 0.08 9.83
CA ILE A 99 -2.46 -0.59 10.69
C ILE A 99 -1.93 -0.72 12.12
N ASN A 100 -0.69 -1.18 12.28
CA ASN A 100 -0.06 -1.33 13.60
C ASN A 100 0.05 0.01 14.33
N THR A 101 0.47 1.06 13.63
CA THR A 101 0.49 2.42 14.18
C THR A 101 -0.91 2.85 14.62
N ALA A 102 -1.93 2.63 13.78
CA ALA A 102 -3.31 2.97 14.12
C ALA A 102 -3.88 2.13 15.30
N LEU A 103 -3.35 0.93 15.54
CA LEU A 103 -3.70 0.11 16.71
C LEU A 103 -2.99 0.58 17.98
N ALA A 104 -1.75 1.08 17.89
CA ALA A 104 -0.97 1.49 19.04
C ALA A 104 -1.49 2.79 19.73
N ILE A 105 -2.32 3.56 19.02
CA ILE A 105 -2.87 4.85 19.48
C ILE A 105 -4.32 4.68 20.00
N VAL A 106 -4.86 3.46 19.88
CA VAL A 106 -6.20 3.05 20.32
C VAL A 106 -6.06 2.50 21.73
#